data_AF-A0A836HZI9-F1
#
_entry.id   AF-A0A836HZI9-F1
#
_cell.length_a   1.000
_cell.length_b   1.000
_cell.length_c   1.000
_cell.angle_alpha   90.00
_cell.angle_beta   90.00
_cell.angle_gamma   90.00
#
_symmetry.space_group_name_H-M   'P 1'
#
loop_
_entity.id
_entity.type
_entity.pdbx_description
1 polymer ?
#
loop_
_entity_poly.entity_id
_entity_poly.type
_entity_poly.pdbx_seq_one_letter_code
_entity_poly.pdbx_strand_id
1 'polypeptide(L)'
;MKITVHVRERIIPLQCGDGTQQVVWLGNAAMIHYDASFGKRFGPPVSIRKEGGVQCDLEARVCDVLEDGQHVFVTLECDRAP
;
A
#
# COMPACT_ATOMS: atom_id res chain seq x y z
N MET A 1 -8.78 -4.91 11.65
CA MET A 1 -8.62 -4.65 10.22
C MET A 1 -7.36 -5.30 9.69
N LYS A 2 -7.47 -6.14 8.67
CA LYS A 2 -6.39 -6.74 7.88
C LYS A 2 -6.52 -6.26 6.44
N ILE A 3 -5.44 -5.79 5.85
CA ILE A 3 -5.41 -5.36 4.43
C ILE A 3 -4.38 -6.19 3.69
N THR A 4 -4.70 -6.63 2.47
CA THR A 4 -3.77 -7.37 1.63
C THR A 4 -3.13 -6.42 0.62
N VAL A 5 -1.85 -6.13 0.79
CA VAL A 5 -1.12 -5.17 -0.06
C VAL A 5 -0.32 -5.91 -1.12
N HIS A 6 -0.63 -5.65 -2.39
CA HIS A 6 0.12 -6.13 -3.53
C HIS A 6 1.23 -5.13 -3.89
N VAL A 7 2.47 -5.58 -3.83
CA VAL A 7 3.66 -4.83 -4.27
C VAL A 7 4.34 -5.65 -5.36
N ARG A 8 4.15 -5.24 -6.62
CA ARG A 8 4.62 -5.98 -7.81
C ARG A 8 4.18 -7.46 -7.72
N GLU A 9 5.12 -8.40 -7.64
CA GLU A 9 4.85 -9.84 -7.55
C GLU A 9 4.59 -10.36 -6.14
N ARG A 10 4.66 -9.51 -5.11
CA ARG A 10 4.52 -9.90 -3.71
C ARG A 10 3.17 -9.50 -3.15
N ILE A 11 2.59 -10.41 -2.36
CA ILE A 11 1.34 -10.23 -1.64
C ILE A 11 1.65 -10.20 -0.14
N ILE A 12 1.37 -9.07 0.50
CA ILE A 12 1.83 -8.77 1.86
C ILE A 12 0.61 -8.44 2.72
N PRO A 13 0.16 -9.36 3.60
CA PRO A 13 -0.93 -9.07 4.53
C PRO A 13 -0.44 -8.18 5.67
N LEU A 14 -1.11 -7.05 5.89
CA LEU A 14 -0.83 -6.12 6.98
C LEU A 14 -1.96 -6.12 8.02
N GLN A 15 -1.58 -6.21 9.29
CA GLN A 15 -2.50 -5.99 10.41
C GLN A 15 -2.57 -4.50 10.70
N CYS A 16 -3.77 -3.93 10.58
CA CYS A 16 -4.01 -2.50 10.69
C CYS A 16 -4.69 -2.10 12.00
N GLY A 17 -5.00 -3.04 12.90
CA GLY A 17 -5.75 -2.75 14.12
C GLY A 17 -7.12 -2.15 13.79
N ASP A 18 -7.40 -0.95 14.30
CA ASP A 18 -8.65 -0.22 14.04
C ASP A 18 -8.62 0.58 12.72
N GLY A 19 -7.52 0.54 11.96
CA GLY A 19 -7.39 1.19 10.64
C GLY A 19 -7.26 2.71 10.70
N THR A 20 -6.82 3.29 11.82
CA THR A 20 -6.73 4.74 12.03
C THR A 20 -5.52 5.39 11.39
N GLN A 21 -4.52 4.61 10.98
CA GLN A 21 -3.38 5.08 10.21
C GLN A 21 -3.80 5.59 8.83
N GLN A 22 -2.97 6.44 8.24
CA GLN A 22 -3.16 6.92 6.88
C GLN A 22 -2.93 5.83 5.84
N VAL A 23 -3.57 5.93 4.68
CA VAL A 23 -3.40 4.98 3.57
C VAL A 23 -1.94 4.87 3.12
N VAL A 24 -1.18 5.97 3.09
CA VAL A 24 0.26 5.95 2.75
C VAL A 24 1.07 4.99 3.63
N TRP A 25 0.65 4.77 4.87
CA TRP A 25 1.30 3.83 5.78
C TRP A 25 1.30 2.40 5.22
N LEU A 26 0.25 1.97 4.51
CA LEU A 26 0.17 0.64 3.91
C LEU A 26 1.32 0.39 2.93
N GLY A 27 1.63 1.38 2.09
CA GLY A 27 2.75 1.30 1.15
C GLY A 27 4.08 1.21 1.89
N ASN A 28 4.31 2.10 2.86
CA ASN A 28 5.55 2.14 3.61
C ASN A 28 5.77 0.87 4.44
N ALA A 29 4.74 0.37 5.12
CA ALA A 29 4.79 -0.87 5.88
C ALA A 29 5.01 -2.08 4.97
N ALA A 30 4.35 -2.16 3.82
CA ALA A 30 4.59 -3.22 2.86
C ALA A 30 6.02 -3.20 2.31
N MET A 31 6.62 -2.02 2.12
CA MET A 31 8.00 -1.89 1.65
C MET A 31 9.04 -2.50 2.62
N ILE A 32 8.80 -2.47 3.93
CA ILE A 32 9.65 -3.14 4.93
C ILE A 32 9.76 -4.65 4.65
N HIS A 33 8.67 -5.25 4.16
CA HIS A 33 8.61 -6.67 3.82
C HIS A 33 9.00 -6.98 2.37
N TYR A 34 8.91 -6.00 1.47
CA TYR A 34 9.23 -6.15 0.05
C TYR A 34 10.73 -5.96 -0.25
N ASP A 35 11.33 -4.91 0.31
CA ASP A 35 12.68 -4.46 -0.03
C ASP A 35 13.49 -4.17 1.22
N ALA A 36 14.46 -5.03 1.52
CA ALA A 36 15.40 -4.86 2.63
C ALA A 36 16.28 -3.61 2.50
N SER A 37 16.32 -2.98 1.31
CA SER A 37 17.00 -1.69 1.11
C SER A 37 16.12 -0.48 1.47
N PHE A 38 14.89 -0.70 1.94
CA PHE A 38 13.92 0.31 2.35
C PHE A 38 13.62 1.34 1.25
N GLY A 39 13.41 0.89 0.01
CA GLY A 39 13.04 1.75 -1.11
C GLY A 39 14.22 2.37 -1.86
N LYS A 40 15.48 2.08 -1.49
CA LYS A 40 16.64 2.57 -2.25
C LYS A 40 16.70 2.01 -3.68
N ARG A 41 16.17 0.80 -3.90
CA ARG A 41 16.17 0.15 -5.21
C ARG A 41 14.98 0.56 -6.09
N PHE A 42 13.81 0.76 -5.50
CA PHE A 42 12.55 0.93 -6.24
C PHE A 42 11.90 2.31 -6.06
N GLY A 43 12.48 3.14 -5.18
CA GLY A 43 11.87 4.38 -4.73
C GLY A 43 10.70 4.16 -3.78
N PRO A 44 10.07 5.25 -3.30
CA PRO A 44 8.93 5.17 -2.40
C PRO A 44 7.64 4.71 -3.11
N PRO A 45 6.64 4.24 -2.35
CA PRO A 45 5.27 4.12 -2.84
C PRO A 45 4.72 5.48 -3.28
N VAL A 46 4.17 5.56 -4.50
CA VAL A 46 3.63 6.81 -5.08
C VAL A 46 2.13 6.77 -5.33
N SER A 47 1.51 5.59 -5.32
CA SER A 47 0.05 5.45 -5.37
C SER A 47 -0.41 4.13 -4.77
N ILE A 48 -1.60 4.14 -4.19
CA ILE A 48 -2.29 2.94 -3.69
C ILE A 48 -3.67 2.91 -4.34
N ARG A 49 -4.01 1.80 -4.98
CA ARG A 49 -5.29 1.60 -5.67
C ARG A 49 -6.04 0.40 -5.11
N LYS A 50 -7.36 0.48 -5.08
CA LYS A 50 -8.24 -0.67 -4.85
C LYS A 50 -8.26 -1.57 -6.09
N GLU A 51 -8.83 -2.76 -5.93
CA GLU A 51 -9.27 -3.55 -7.08
C GLU A 51 -10.21 -2.72 -7.98
N GLY A 52 -10.07 -2.87 -9.30
CA GLY A 52 -10.74 -2.00 -10.29
C GLY A 52 -10.03 -0.68 -10.58
N GLY A 53 -8.89 -0.39 -9.93
CA GLY A 53 -8.03 0.74 -10.27
C GLY A 53 -8.41 2.07 -9.60
N VAL A 54 -9.38 2.08 -8.69
CA VAL A 54 -9.77 3.29 -7.94
C VAL A 54 -8.63 3.71 -7.02
N GLN A 55 -8.10 4.91 -7.22
CA GLN A 55 -7.03 5.44 -6.39
C GLN A 55 -7.55 5.86 -5.01
N CYS A 56 -6.84 5.45 -3.97
CA CYS A 56 -7.08 5.93 -2.62
C CYS A 56 -6.40 7.28 -2.42
N ASP A 57 -7.06 8.16 -1.66
CA ASP A 57 -6.39 9.29 -1.04
C ASP A 57 -5.35 8.75 -0.03
N LEU A 58 -4.10 9.18 -0.17
CA LEU A 58 -2.98 8.72 0.64
C LEU A 58 -3.04 9.29 2.07
N GLU A 59 -3.71 10.42 2.27
CA GLU A 59 -3.84 11.08 3.57
C GLU A 59 -5.08 10.62 4.35
N ALA A 60 -6.04 9.98 3.66
CA ALA A 60 -7.23 9.40 4.30
C ALA A 60 -6.84 8.26 5.25
N ARG A 61 -7.70 8.01 6.26
CA ARG A 61 -7.53 6.87 7.15
C ARG A 61 -7.92 5.59 6.44
N VAL A 62 -7.21 4.50 6.72
CA VAL A 62 -7.48 3.19 6.12
C VAL A 62 -8.94 2.77 6.36
N CYS A 63 -9.47 2.92 7.59
CA CYS A 63 -10.84 2.55 7.94
C CYS A 63 -11.93 3.39 7.25
N ASP A 64 -11.60 4.58 6.75
CA ASP A 64 -12.58 5.45 6.10
C ASP A 64 -12.77 5.08 4.62
N VAL A 65 -11.78 4.39 4.03
CA VAL A 65 -11.74 4.14 2.58
C VAL A 65 -11.54 2.68 2.21
N LEU A 66 -11.23 1.79 3.15
CA LEU A 66 -11.04 0.36 2.89
C LEU A 66 -11.84 -0.50 3.88
N GLU A 67 -12.16 -1.71 3.44
CA GLU A 67 -12.84 -2.74 4.24
C GLU A 67 -11.85 -3.79 4.77
N ASP A 68 -12.24 -4.48 5.85
CA ASP A 68 -11.46 -5.61 6.37
C ASP A 68 -11.33 -6.72 5.31
N GLY A 69 -10.12 -7.22 5.12
CA GLY A 69 -9.79 -8.24 4.11
C GLY A 69 -9.55 -7.68 2.70
N GLN A 70 -9.75 -6.38 2.46
CA GLN A 70 -9.64 -5.81 1.12
C GLN A 70 -8.21 -5.86 0.55
N HIS A 71 -8.12 -6.00 -0.77
CA HIS A 71 -6.87 -5.96 -1.52
C HIS A 71 -6.60 -4.56 -2.08
N VAL A 72 -5.33 -4.14 -2.01
CA VAL A 72 -4.85 -2.89 -2.61
C VAL A 72 -3.54 -3.11 -3.36
N PHE A 73 -3.26 -2.26 -4.33
CA PHE A 73 -2.13 -2.36 -5.25
C PHE A 73 -1.27 -1.12 -5.15
N VAL A 74 0.01 -1.31 -4.82
CA VAL A 74 1.00 -0.24 -4.70
C VAL A 74 1.68 -0.04 -6.06
N THR A 75 1.86 1.22 -6.44
CA THR A 75 2.81 1.61 -7.49
C THR A 75 4.01 2.28 -6.83
N LEU A 76 5.22 1.85 -7.20
CA LEU A 76 6.47 2.42 -6.74
C LEU A 76 6.95 3.51 -7.71
N GLU A 77 7.79 4.41 -7.23
CA GLU A 77 8.33 5.50 -8.05
C GLU A 77 9.05 5.00 -9.32
N CYS A 78 9.84 3.92 -9.22
CA CYS A 78 10.52 3.35 -10.39
C CYS A 78 9.57 2.81 -11.47
N ASP A 79 8.31 2.55 -11.10
CA ASP A 79 7.28 2.01 -11.98
C ASP A 79 6.38 3.12 -12.55
N ARG A 80 6.61 4.41 -12.22
CA ARG A 80 5.96 5.51 -12.92
C ARG A 80 6.46 5.54 -14.37
N ALA A 81 5.52 5.52 -15.30
CA ALA A 81 5.82 5.88 -16.68
C ALA A 81 6.37 7.33 -16.71
N PRO A 82 7.36 7.64 -17.57
CA PRO A 82 7.87 8.98 -17.76
C PRO A 82 6.80 9.95 -18.27
#